data_AF-A0A7J8IDV3-F1
#
_entry.id   AF-A0A7J8IDV3-F1
#
_cell.length_a   1.000
_cell.length_b   1.000
_cell.length_c   1.000
_cell.angle_alpha   90.00
_cell.angle_beta   90.00
_cell.angle_gamma   90.00
#
_symmetry.space_group_name_H-M   'P 1'
#
loop_
_entity.id
_entity.type
_entity.pdbx_description
1 polymer ?
#
loop_
_entity_poly.entity_id
_entity_poly.type
_entity_poly.pdbx_seq_one_letter_code
_entity_poly.pdbx_strand_id
1 'polypeptide(L)'
;MAILGVQLVVTLLTATLMHRLAPHCSFARWLLCNGSLFRYKQPSEEELRALAGRQRPRGRKDRWANGYSEEKTLCVPRDAPFQLQTCPLTAVDALVLRFFLEYQWFVDFAVYSGGVYLFTEAYYYVLGPARETNIAVFWCLLTIAFSIKVFLTVTRLYFSAKDQGERSVCLTFAFLFLLLAMLVQVVPEETLELGLEPGLASMTQNLEPLLKMQGWDWMLPLVKLVIRVGLSVLGSMLGAFLTFPGLRLAQTHRDALTMSEDRPMLQFLLHTSFLSPLFILWLWAKPIARNFLYRAPLGGTPFFLLSDSAFDSLRLWVLVALCLLRLAVIRPHLQAYLCLAKARVEQLRREAGRIEACEIQRRVATLGAWAQPSHYPQF
;
A
#
# COMPACT_ATOMS: atom_id res chain seq x y z
N MET A 1 9.20 41.37 -19.29
CA MET A 1 8.23 40.26 -19.27
C MET A 1 9.01 38.97 -19.06
N ALA A 2 8.91 38.33 -17.90
CA ALA A 2 9.53 37.02 -17.70
C ALA A 2 8.68 35.99 -18.45
N ILE A 3 9.24 35.41 -19.51
CA ILE A 3 8.54 34.50 -20.45
C ILE A 3 8.30 33.11 -19.82
N LEU A 4 8.87 32.83 -18.64
CA LEU A 4 8.66 31.60 -17.88
C LEU A 4 8.15 31.99 -16.48
N GLY A 5 6.91 31.62 -16.15
CA GLY A 5 6.37 31.79 -14.80
C GLY A 5 7.21 31.04 -13.77
N VAL A 6 7.28 31.54 -12.53
CA VAL A 6 8.11 30.96 -11.46
C VAL A 6 7.79 29.47 -11.24
N GLN A 7 6.51 29.11 -11.36
CA GLN A 7 6.05 27.73 -11.26
C GLN A 7 6.62 26.83 -12.36
N LEU A 8 6.75 27.33 -13.59
CA LEU A 8 7.31 26.56 -14.70
C LEU A 8 8.80 26.30 -14.50
N VAL A 9 9.54 27.29 -13.97
CA VAL A 9 10.96 27.11 -13.62
C VAL A 9 11.11 26.04 -12.53
N VAL A 10 10.28 26.09 -11.49
CA VAL A 10 10.30 25.11 -10.38
C VAL A 10 9.94 23.72 -10.86
N THR A 11 8.96 23.58 -11.76
CA THR A 11 8.58 22.28 -12.31
C THR A 11 9.66 21.70 -13.22
N LEU A 12 10.30 22.50 -14.07
CA LEU A 12 11.46 22.09 -14.88
C LEU A 12 12.66 21.72 -14.00
N LEU A 13 12.94 22.50 -12.96
CA LEU A 13 13.99 22.19 -11.99
C LEU A 13 13.68 20.86 -11.27
N THR A 14 12.44 20.65 -10.83
CA THR A 14 12.06 19.41 -10.15
C THR A 14 12.14 18.21 -11.09
N ALA A 15 11.71 18.35 -12.35
CA ALA A 15 11.81 17.28 -13.35
C ALA A 15 13.28 16.93 -13.67
N THR A 16 14.15 17.94 -13.79
CA THR A 16 15.58 17.72 -14.02
C THR A 16 16.27 17.12 -12.79
N LEU A 17 15.96 17.59 -11.58
CA LEU A 17 16.41 17.00 -10.33
C LEU A 17 15.98 15.53 -10.25
N MET A 18 14.71 15.24 -10.53
CA MET A 18 14.20 13.88 -10.50
C MET A 18 14.94 12.97 -11.49
N HIS A 19 15.17 13.42 -12.73
CA HIS A 19 15.91 12.63 -13.73
C HIS A 19 17.40 12.45 -13.38
N ARG A 20 18.04 13.47 -12.78
CA ARG A 20 19.48 13.45 -12.45
C ARG A 20 19.78 12.77 -11.11
N LEU A 21 18.91 12.94 -10.12
CA LEU A 21 19.11 12.47 -8.74
C LEU A 21 18.45 11.10 -8.47
N ALA A 22 17.51 10.63 -9.29
CA ALA A 22 16.94 9.29 -9.17
C ALA A 22 17.97 8.14 -8.97
N PRO A 23 19.15 8.14 -9.64
CA PRO A 23 20.15 7.09 -9.38
C PRO A 23 20.92 7.27 -8.06
N HIS A 24 21.12 8.50 -7.58
CA HIS A 24 22.02 8.82 -6.47
C HIS A 24 21.31 9.07 -5.13
N CYS A 25 20.16 9.73 -5.14
CA CYS A 25 19.38 10.11 -3.96
C CYS A 25 17.92 9.72 -4.18
N SER A 26 17.53 8.58 -3.62
CA SER A 26 16.16 8.08 -3.66
C SER A 26 15.62 7.94 -2.24
N PHE A 27 14.48 8.57 -1.97
CA PHE A 27 13.79 8.47 -0.70
C PHE A 27 13.27 7.05 -0.47
N ALA A 28 12.78 6.39 -1.53
CA ALA A 28 12.44 4.96 -1.48
C ALA A 28 13.62 4.08 -1.06
N ARG A 29 14.82 4.34 -1.61
CA ARG A 29 16.01 3.59 -1.24
C ARG A 29 16.41 3.85 0.21
N TRP A 30 16.34 5.10 0.67
CA TRP A 30 16.56 5.42 2.08
C TRP A 30 15.54 4.70 2.98
N LEU A 31 14.26 4.66 2.59
CA LEU A 31 13.22 4.00 3.36
C LEU A 31 13.47 2.49 3.53
N LEU A 32 14.08 1.85 2.52
CA LEU A 32 14.36 0.41 2.48
C LEU A 32 15.77 0.01 2.97
N CYS A 33 16.79 0.85 2.77
CA CYS A 33 18.21 0.44 2.87
C CYS A 33 18.98 1.15 3.99
N ASN A 34 18.32 1.87 4.90
CA ASN A 34 18.98 2.62 5.99
C ASN A 34 19.50 1.74 7.15
N GLY A 35 19.81 0.47 6.89
CA GLY A 35 20.38 -0.46 7.88
C GLY A 35 19.44 -0.96 8.99
N SER A 36 18.21 -0.44 9.08
CA SER A 36 17.22 -0.83 10.10
C SER A 36 16.35 -2.03 9.71
N LEU A 37 16.38 -2.44 8.44
CA LEU A 37 15.60 -3.57 7.92
C LEU A 37 16.53 -4.76 7.76
N PHE A 38 16.16 -5.88 8.39
CA PHE A 38 16.96 -7.09 8.39
C PHE A 38 16.31 -8.15 7.52
N ARG A 39 17.07 -8.69 6.57
CA ARG A 39 16.71 -9.85 5.76
C ARG A 39 17.42 -11.07 6.31
N TYR A 40 16.74 -12.21 6.31
CA TYR A 40 17.37 -13.49 6.61
C TYR A 40 18.15 -13.97 5.39
N LYS A 41 19.45 -14.22 5.57
CA LYS A 41 20.35 -14.72 4.52
C LYS A 41 19.97 -16.17 4.18
N GLN A 42 20.05 -16.51 2.90
CA GLN A 42 19.93 -17.90 2.46
C GLN A 42 21.10 -18.71 3.04
N PRO A 43 20.85 -19.87 3.67
CA PRO A 43 21.93 -20.67 4.25
C PRO A 43 22.91 -21.09 3.16
N SER A 44 24.20 -20.87 3.40
CA SER A 44 25.26 -21.26 2.46
C SER A 44 25.35 -22.78 2.38
N GLU A 45 25.79 -23.32 1.24
CA GLU A 45 26.02 -24.76 1.08
C GLU A 45 26.98 -25.31 2.15
N GLU A 46 27.88 -24.48 2.68
CA GLU A 46 28.85 -24.85 3.71
C GLU A 46 28.19 -25.05 5.08
N GLU A 47 27.22 -24.20 5.45
CA GLU A 47 26.41 -24.36 6.66
C GLU A 47 25.45 -25.57 6.56
N LEU A 48 24.89 -25.79 5.37
CA LEU A 48 24.07 -26.97 5.07
C LEU A 48 24.88 -28.28 5.10
N ARG A 49 26.15 -28.25 4.63
CA ARG A 49 27.09 -29.38 4.72
C ARG A 49 27.54 -29.65 6.16
N ALA A 50 27.75 -28.61 6.96
CA ALA A 50 28.11 -28.75 8.38
C ALA A 50 26.98 -29.39 9.20
N LEU A 51 25.71 -29.04 8.90
CA LEU A 51 24.52 -29.54 9.61
C LEU A 51 24.01 -30.90 9.09
N ALA A 52 24.43 -31.34 7.90
CA ALA A 52 24.14 -32.69 7.40
C ALA A 52 24.85 -33.81 8.20
N GLY A 53 25.86 -33.46 9.00
CA GLY A 53 26.68 -34.42 9.76
C GLY A 53 27.56 -35.31 8.87
N ARG A 54 28.68 -35.79 9.40
CA ARG A 54 29.52 -36.80 8.70
C ARG A 54 28.67 -38.04 8.42
N GLN A 55 28.55 -38.41 7.13
CA GLN A 55 27.96 -39.69 6.73
C GLN A 55 28.64 -40.82 7.50
N ARG A 56 27.86 -41.66 8.21
CA ARG A 56 28.40 -42.88 8.85
C ARG A 56 29.08 -43.72 7.76
N PRO A 57 30.30 -44.24 8.00
CA PRO A 57 30.97 -45.09 7.01
C PRO A 57 30.14 -46.34 6.79
N ARG A 58 29.58 -46.50 5.59
CA ARG A 58 28.86 -47.70 5.18
C ARG A 58 29.85 -48.87 5.22
N GLY A 59 29.50 -49.91 5.97
CA GLY A 59 30.29 -51.13 6.11
C GLY A 59 30.63 -51.74 4.75
N ARG A 60 31.74 -52.49 4.73
CA ARG A 60 32.51 -53.05 3.59
C ARG A 60 31.72 -53.84 2.50
N LYS A 61 30.39 -53.92 2.55
CA LYS A 61 29.58 -54.81 1.69
C LYS A 61 28.96 -54.15 0.43
N ASP A 62 29.05 -52.83 0.27
CA ASP A 62 28.40 -52.11 -0.86
C ASP A 62 29.36 -51.68 -1.98
N ARG A 63 30.59 -52.20 -2.05
CA ARG A 63 31.58 -51.74 -3.05
C ARG A 63 31.38 -52.26 -4.48
N TRP A 64 30.39 -53.13 -4.73
CA TRP A 64 30.29 -53.90 -5.99
C TRP A 64 28.99 -53.67 -6.78
N ALA A 65 28.44 -52.45 -6.76
CA ALA A 65 27.40 -52.09 -7.72
C ALA A 65 27.53 -50.64 -8.18
N ASN A 66 27.97 -50.52 -9.44
CA ASN A 66 27.72 -49.46 -10.42
C ASN A 66 28.36 -48.07 -10.21
N GLY A 67 29.29 -47.79 -11.13
CA GLY A 67 29.75 -46.45 -11.48
C GLY A 67 28.68 -45.71 -12.30
N TYR A 68 28.00 -44.79 -11.62
CA TYR A 68 27.41 -43.59 -12.20
C TYR A 68 27.46 -42.56 -11.07
N SER A 69 28.36 -41.58 -11.17
CA SER A 69 28.42 -40.46 -10.23
C SER A 69 27.17 -39.58 -10.45
N GLU A 70 26.05 -39.93 -9.82
CA GLU A 70 25.13 -38.89 -9.37
C GLU A 70 25.85 -38.12 -8.26
N GLU A 71 26.01 -36.81 -8.45
CA GLU A 71 26.33 -35.88 -7.36
C GLU A 71 25.35 -36.16 -6.21
N LYS A 72 25.84 -36.83 -5.16
CA LYS A 72 25.03 -37.17 -3.99
C LYS A 72 24.34 -35.92 -3.45
N THR A 73 23.04 -35.80 -3.69
CA THR A 73 22.22 -34.68 -3.22
C THR A 73 22.28 -34.63 -1.70
N LEU A 74 22.70 -33.47 -1.18
CA LEU A 74 22.82 -33.24 0.26
C LEU A 74 21.41 -33.22 0.87
N CYS A 75 21.02 -34.32 1.50
CA CYS A 75 19.78 -34.43 2.27
C CYS A 75 20.05 -33.98 3.71
N VAL A 76 19.44 -32.86 4.11
CA VAL A 76 19.54 -32.31 5.46
C VAL A 76 18.28 -32.69 6.25
N PRO A 77 18.38 -33.25 7.46
CA PRO A 77 17.23 -33.46 8.33
C PRO A 77 16.59 -32.11 8.71
N ARG A 78 15.27 -31.98 8.55
CA ARG A 78 14.51 -30.73 8.82
C ARG A 78 14.64 -30.24 10.27
N ASP A 79 15.00 -31.11 11.21
CA ASP A 79 15.03 -30.78 12.64
C ASP A 79 16.29 -30.02 13.11
N ALA A 80 17.30 -29.85 12.26
CA ALA A 80 18.55 -29.19 12.66
C ALA A 80 18.33 -27.69 13.03
N PRO A 81 18.90 -27.18 14.13
CA PRO A 81 18.74 -25.79 14.55
C PRO A 81 19.55 -24.85 13.65
N PHE A 82 18.97 -24.43 12.53
CA PHE A 82 19.51 -23.38 11.68
C PHE A 82 19.25 -22.01 12.33
N GLN A 83 20.29 -21.32 12.78
CA GLN A 83 20.22 -19.87 13.05
C GLN A 83 20.38 -19.14 11.71
N LEU A 84 19.28 -18.69 11.10
CA LEU A 84 19.36 -17.84 9.91
C LEU A 84 20.05 -16.52 10.27
N GLN A 85 21.26 -16.31 9.75
CA GLN A 85 21.98 -15.06 9.91
C GLN A 85 21.18 -13.90 9.31
N THR A 86 20.98 -12.84 10.09
CA THR A 86 20.33 -11.60 9.66
C THR A 86 21.35 -10.68 9.03
N CYS A 87 21.14 -10.27 7.77
CA CYS A 87 21.93 -9.23 7.12
C CYS A 87 21.08 -7.98 6.91
N PRO A 88 21.64 -6.76 7.09
CA PRO A 88 20.93 -5.53 6.74
C PRO A 88 20.63 -5.52 5.24
N LEU A 89 19.43 -5.09 4.86
CA LEU A 89 19.03 -5.02 3.45
C LEU A 89 19.88 -3.98 2.71
N THR A 90 20.71 -4.42 1.76
CA THR A 90 21.52 -3.52 0.93
C THR A 90 20.79 -3.14 -0.35
N ALA A 91 21.16 -2.00 -0.95
CA ALA A 91 20.53 -1.50 -2.18
C ALA A 91 20.68 -2.46 -3.37
N VAL A 92 21.75 -3.27 -3.38
CA VAL A 92 22.03 -4.28 -4.41
C VAL A 92 21.06 -5.46 -4.28
N ASP A 93 20.73 -5.88 -3.06
CA ASP A 93 19.75 -6.94 -2.81
C ASP A 93 18.31 -6.49 -3.10
N ALA A 94 18.04 -5.19 -2.95
CA ALA A 94 16.73 -4.60 -3.21
C ALA A 94 16.43 -4.51 -4.72
N LEU A 95 17.44 -4.30 -5.56
CA LEU A 95 17.33 -4.27 -7.03
C LEU A 95 16.86 -5.62 -7.62
N VAL A 96 17.06 -6.73 -6.91
CA VAL A 96 16.60 -8.06 -7.32
C VAL A 96 15.07 -8.21 -7.16
N LEU A 97 14.41 -7.33 -6.39
CA LEU A 97 12.95 -7.37 -6.28
C LEU A 97 12.30 -6.90 -7.59
N ARG A 98 11.44 -7.75 -8.14
CA ARG A 98 10.71 -7.56 -9.41
C ARG A 98 9.99 -6.22 -9.59
N PHE A 99 9.54 -5.59 -8.50
CA PHE A 99 8.82 -4.31 -8.51
C PHE A 99 9.58 -3.17 -7.84
N PHE A 100 10.87 -3.34 -7.52
CA PHE A 100 11.64 -2.33 -6.80
C PHE A 100 11.79 -1.03 -7.58
N LEU A 101 12.07 -1.11 -8.88
CA LEU A 101 12.22 0.08 -9.72
C LEU A 101 10.89 0.86 -9.84
N GLU A 102 9.77 0.16 -10.00
CA GLU A 102 8.44 0.79 -10.05
C GLU A 102 8.07 1.43 -8.71
N TYR A 103 8.36 0.75 -7.60
CA TYR A 103 8.20 1.29 -6.25
C TYR A 103 9.06 2.53 -6.01
N GLN A 104 10.34 2.47 -6.40
CA GLN A 104 11.29 3.56 -6.23
C GLN A 104 10.79 4.82 -6.94
N TRP A 105 10.41 4.66 -8.20
CA TRP A 105 9.85 5.74 -9.00
C TRP A 105 8.57 6.31 -8.42
N PHE A 106 7.64 5.45 -7.98
CA PHE A 106 6.37 5.90 -7.43
C PHE A 106 6.53 6.75 -6.16
N VAL A 107 7.32 6.25 -5.20
CA VAL A 107 7.54 6.94 -3.93
C VAL A 107 8.34 8.22 -4.12
N ASP A 108 9.42 8.18 -4.92
CA ASP A 108 10.22 9.38 -5.19
C ASP A 108 9.37 10.43 -5.91
N PHE A 109 8.55 10.04 -6.90
CA PHE A 109 7.63 10.94 -7.59
C PHE A 109 6.61 11.58 -6.64
N ALA A 110 6.06 10.82 -5.69
CA ALA A 110 5.12 11.34 -4.70
C ALA A 110 5.78 12.39 -3.79
N VAL A 111 7.04 12.18 -3.37
CA VAL A 111 7.81 13.13 -2.56
C VAL A 111 8.10 14.41 -3.35
N TYR A 112 8.54 14.30 -4.61
CA TYR A 112 8.78 15.46 -5.47
C TYR A 112 7.48 16.24 -5.74
N SER A 113 6.38 15.56 -6.06
CA SER A 113 5.06 16.16 -6.25
C SER A 113 4.58 16.91 -5.00
N GLY A 114 4.73 16.31 -3.82
CA GLY A 114 4.43 16.95 -2.54
C GLY A 114 5.30 18.19 -2.28
N GLY A 115 6.60 18.11 -2.60
CA GLY A 115 7.52 19.25 -2.52
C GLY A 115 7.13 20.41 -3.43
N VAL A 116 6.76 20.13 -4.69
CA VAL A 116 6.28 21.14 -5.64
C VAL A 116 4.98 21.79 -5.15
N TYR A 117 4.06 20.99 -4.60
CA TYR A 117 2.82 21.50 -4.02
C TYR A 117 3.08 22.41 -2.82
N LEU A 118 3.86 21.96 -1.84
CA LEU A 118 4.22 22.77 -0.67
C LEU A 118 4.96 24.06 -1.04
N PHE A 119 5.87 23.98 -2.01
CA PHE A 119 6.55 25.17 -2.54
C PHE A 119 5.56 26.15 -3.18
N THR A 120 4.60 25.64 -3.96
CA THR A 120 3.59 26.48 -4.63
C THR A 120 2.67 27.16 -3.63
N GLU A 121 2.24 26.45 -2.59
CA GLU A 121 1.44 27.02 -1.49
C GLU A 121 2.24 28.07 -0.70
N ALA A 122 3.51 27.79 -0.37
CA ALA A 122 4.38 28.76 0.29
C ALA A 122 4.62 30.01 -0.58
N TYR A 123 4.80 29.82 -1.88
CA TYR A 123 4.93 30.91 -2.86
C TYR A 123 3.68 31.80 -2.88
N TYR A 124 2.48 31.20 -2.95
CA TYR A 124 1.23 31.95 -2.90
C TYR A 124 0.98 32.65 -1.56
N TYR A 125 1.41 32.05 -0.44
CA TYR A 125 1.31 32.67 0.87
C TYR A 125 2.16 33.94 0.98
N VAL A 126 3.38 33.94 0.42
CA VAL A 126 4.33 35.05 0.54
C VAL A 126 4.08 36.15 -0.51
N LEU A 127 3.81 35.79 -1.76
CA LEU A 127 3.74 36.73 -2.89
C LEU A 127 2.30 37.03 -3.34
N GLY A 128 1.31 36.41 -2.70
CA GLY A 128 -0.10 36.49 -3.09
C GLY A 128 -0.42 35.64 -4.33
N PRO A 129 -1.71 35.45 -4.64
CA PRO A 129 -2.12 34.67 -5.81
C PRO A 129 -1.76 35.43 -7.10
N ALA A 130 -0.66 35.01 -7.74
CA ALA A 130 -0.34 35.42 -9.10
C ALA A 130 -1.39 34.87 -10.07
N ARG A 131 -1.68 35.57 -11.18
CA ARG A 131 -2.57 35.10 -12.29
C ARG A 131 -2.02 33.87 -13.04
N GLU A 132 -1.08 33.12 -12.47
CA GLU A 132 -0.49 31.93 -13.06
C GLU A 132 -1.38 30.70 -12.77
N THR A 133 -1.49 29.80 -13.75
CA THR A 133 -2.19 28.52 -13.57
C THR A 133 -1.41 27.64 -12.61
N ASN A 134 -2.04 27.14 -11.53
CA ASN A 134 -1.38 26.30 -10.53
C ASN A 134 -0.88 24.97 -11.13
N ILE A 135 0.39 24.92 -11.51
CA ILE A 135 1.01 23.74 -12.13
C ILE A 135 1.10 22.58 -11.13
N ALA A 136 1.13 22.83 -9.81
CA ALA A 136 1.18 21.78 -8.81
C ALA A 136 -0.03 20.85 -8.85
N VAL A 137 -1.20 21.35 -9.26
CA VAL A 137 -2.40 20.51 -9.48
C VAL A 137 -2.13 19.41 -10.52
N PHE A 138 -1.38 19.72 -11.58
CA PHE A 138 -1.00 18.74 -12.59
C PHE A 138 -0.09 17.64 -11.99
N TRP A 139 0.84 18.00 -11.12
CA TRP A 139 1.68 17.03 -10.40
C TRP A 139 0.85 16.12 -9.50
N CYS A 140 -0.13 16.68 -8.76
CA CYS A 140 -1.07 15.89 -7.95
C CYS A 140 -1.89 14.92 -8.82
N LEU A 141 -2.43 15.39 -9.95
CA LEU A 141 -3.17 14.54 -10.90
C LEU A 141 -2.29 13.40 -11.45
N LEU A 142 -1.03 13.69 -11.77
CA LEU A 142 -0.08 12.68 -12.24
C LEU A 142 0.24 11.66 -11.13
N THR A 143 0.32 12.08 -9.85
CA THR A 143 0.49 11.17 -8.70
C THR A 143 -0.71 10.24 -8.56
N ILE A 144 -1.93 10.74 -8.74
CA ILE A 144 -3.15 9.91 -8.75
C ILE A 144 -3.11 8.92 -9.91
N ALA A 145 -2.74 9.36 -11.12
CA ALA A 145 -2.63 8.48 -12.28
C ALA A 145 -1.59 7.35 -12.08
N PHE A 146 -0.43 7.67 -11.50
CA PHE A 146 0.57 6.65 -11.15
C PHE A 146 0.07 5.69 -10.08
N SER A 147 -0.70 6.17 -9.11
CA SER A 147 -1.31 5.32 -8.08
C SER A 147 -2.27 4.31 -8.70
N ILE A 148 -3.14 4.77 -9.61
CA ILE A 148 -4.06 3.90 -10.38
C ILE A 148 -3.26 2.89 -11.21
N LYS A 149 -2.19 3.32 -11.90
CA LYS A 149 -1.31 2.41 -12.67
C LYS A 149 -0.76 1.30 -11.77
N VAL A 150 -0.23 1.62 -10.60
CA VAL A 150 0.31 0.63 -9.65
C VAL A 150 -0.78 -0.34 -9.21
N PHE A 151 -1.98 0.14 -8.87
CA PHE A 151 -3.11 -0.72 -8.50
C PHE A 151 -3.51 -1.66 -9.64
N LEU A 152 -3.54 -1.18 -10.88
CA LEU A 152 -3.83 -2.00 -12.06
C LEU A 152 -2.74 -3.05 -12.31
N THR A 153 -1.46 -2.70 -12.18
CA THR A 153 -0.34 -3.63 -12.32
C THR A 153 -0.42 -4.75 -11.29
N VAL A 154 -0.65 -4.40 -10.03
CA VAL A 154 -0.80 -5.35 -8.92
C VAL A 154 -2.00 -6.25 -9.15
N THR A 155 -3.16 -5.67 -9.49
CA THR A 155 -4.39 -6.42 -9.77
C THR A 155 -4.20 -7.39 -10.93
N ARG A 156 -3.60 -6.93 -12.04
CA ARG A 156 -3.30 -7.78 -13.20
C ARG A 156 -2.43 -8.97 -12.83
N LEU A 157 -1.45 -8.79 -11.93
CA LEU A 157 -0.61 -9.89 -11.46
C LEU A 157 -1.43 -10.95 -10.73
N TYR A 158 -2.32 -10.54 -9.84
CA TYR A 158 -3.21 -11.47 -9.12
C TYR A 158 -4.16 -12.19 -10.06
N PHE A 159 -4.83 -11.47 -10.98
CA PHE A 159 -5.72 -12.11 -11.95
C PHE A 159 -4.99 -13.05 -12.92
N SER A 160 -3.69 -12.84 -13.16
CA SER A 160 -2.85 -13.73 -13.98
C SER A 160 -2.42 -15.00 -13.26
N ALA A 161 -2.58 -15.09 -11.93
CA ALA A 161 -2.36 -16.33 -11.20
C ALA A 161 -3.37 -17.40 -11.67
N LYS A 162 -2.93 -18.66 -11.68
CA LYS A 162 -3.62 -19.77 -12.36
C LYS A 162 -4.83 -20.29 -11.57
N ASP A 163 -5.02 -19.82 -10.35
CA ASP A 163 -6.03 -20.32 -9.41
C ASP A 163 -7.38 -19.65 -9.67
N GLN A 164 -8.35 -20.45 -10.12
CA GLN A 164 -9.70 -20.00 -10.47
C GLN A 164 -10.45 -19.37 -9.29
N GLY A 165 -10.09 -19.75 -8.05
CA GLY A 165 -10.70 -19.23 -6.81
C GLY A 165 -10.35 -17.78 -6.49
N GLU A 166 -9.15 -17.29 -6.85
CA GLU A 166 -8.77 -15.89 -6.56
C GLU A 166 -9.61 -14.90 -7.38
N ARG A 167 -9.97 -15.29 -8.60
CA ARG A 167 -10.79 -14.47 -9.51
C ARG A 167 -12.23 -14.36 -9.04
N SER A 168 -12.82 -15.45 -8.54
CA SER A 168 -14.18 -15.43 -8.02
C SER A 168 -14.26 -14.60 -6.75
N VAL A 169 -13.30 -14.73 -5.82
CA VAL A 169 -13.22 -13.90 -4.61
C VAL A 169 -13.14 -12.41 -4.96
N CYS A 170 -12.27 -12.04 -5.92
CA CYS A 170 -12.17 -10.65 -6.35
C CYS A 170 -13.50 -10.09 -6.89
N LEU A 171 -14.21 -10.90 -7.67
CA LEU A 171 -15.50 -10.52 -8.26
C LEU A 171 -16.56 -10.36 -7.17
N THR A 172 -16.62 -11.28 -6.20
CA THR A 172 -17.54 -11.18 -5.06
C THR A 172 -17.32 -9.90 -4.25
N PHE A 173 -16.06 -9.54 -3.98
CA PHE A 173 -15.75 -8.28 -3.32
C PHE A 173 -16.10 -7.06 -4.18
N ALA A 174 -15.89 -7.11 -5.49
CA ALA A 174 -16.32 -6.04 -6.39
C ALA A 174 -17.83 -5.81 -6.30
N PHE A 175 -18.65 -6.86 -6.30
CA PHE A 175 -20.10 -6.76 -6.09
C PHE A 175 -20.46 -6.23 -4.70
N LEU A 176 -19.78 -6.68 -3.65
CA LEU A 176 -20.00 -6.18 -2.30
C LEU A 176 -19.71 -4.68 -2.19
N PHE A 177 -18.60 -4.21 -2.76
CA PHE A 177 -18.26 -2.79 -2.81
C PHE A 177 -19.19 -1.99 -3.71
N LEU A 178 -19.75 -2.58 -4.76
CA LEU A 178 -20.79 -1.94 -5.58
C LEU A 178 -22.04 -1.68 -4.74
N LEU A 179 -22.51 -2.68 -3.99
CA LEU A 179 -23.66 -2.53 -3.09
C LEU A 179 -23.38 -1.48 -2.01
N LEU A 180 -22.18 -1.49 -1.42
CA LEU A 180 -21.79 -0.51 -0.41
C LEU A 180 -21.72 0.91 -1.00
N ALA A 181 -21.15 1.08 -2.20
CA ALA A 181 -21.07 2.37 -2.87
C ALA A 181 -22.46 2.91 -3.25
N MET A 182 -23.38 2.03 -3.67
CA MET A 182 -24.78 2.40 -3.90
C MET A 182 -25.48 2.79 -2.59
N LEU A 183 -25.28 2.04 -1.51
CA LEU A 183 -25.84 2.35 -0.19
C LEU A 183 -25.37 3.73 0.29
N VAL A 184 -24.07 3.99 0.22
CA VAL A 184 -23.47 5.28 0.63
C VAL A 184 -24.03 6.46 -0.16
N GLN A 185 -24.38 6.28 -1.44
CA GLN A 185 -25.03 7.32 -2.25
C GLN A 185 -26.52 7.51 -1.96
N VAL A 186 -27.19 6.51 -1.38
CA VAL A 186 -28.61 6.60 -0.97
C VAL A 186 -28.74 7.25 0.40
N VAL A 187 -27.72 7.12 1.25
CA VAL A 187 -27.68 7.71 2.58
C VAL A 187 -27.76 9.24 2.49
N PRO A 188 -28.68 9.90 3.21
CA PRO A 188 -28.88 11.34 3.10
C PRO A 188 -27.67 12.13 3.65
N GLU A 189 -27.41 13.29 3.06
CA GLU A 189 -26.31 14.17 3.48
C GLU A 189 -26.45 14.67 4.93
N GLU A 190 -27.63 14.57 5.54
CA GLU A 190 -27.83 14.82 6.98
C GLU A 190 -27.08 13.82 7.86
N THR A 191 -26.71 12.66 7.32
CA THR A 191 -25.97 11.63 8.03
C THR A 191 -24.51 11.53 7.56
N LEU A 192 -24.24 11.70 6.26
CA LEU A 192 -22.89 11.56 5.69
C LEU A 192 -22.52 12.77 4.81
N GLU A 193 -21.50 13.53 5.22
CA GLU A 193 -21.06 14.76 4.55
C GLU A 193 -20.15 14.48 3.34
N LEU A 194 -20.69 13.88 2.30
CA LEU A 194 -19.93 13.64 1.06
C LEU A 194 -19.88 14.88 0.16
N GLY A 195 -20.88 15.77 0.25
CA GLY A 195 -21.02 16.91 -0.66
C GLY A 195 -21.36 16.49 -2.09
N LEU A 196 -22.04 15.36 -2.27
CA LEU A 196 -22.40 14.84 -3.59
C LEU A 196 -23.55 15.65 -4.19
N GLU A 197 -24.58 15.97 -3.40
CA GLU A 197 -25.71 16.78 -3.82
C GLU A 197 -25.31 18.22 -4.20
N PRO A 198 -24.52 18.98 -3.40
CA PRO A 198 -24.10 20.33 -3.79
C PRO A 198 -23.13 20.31 -4.98
N GLY A 199 -22.25 19.31 -5.07
CA GLY A 199 -21.37 19.12 -6.22
C GLY A 199 -22.15 18.87 -7.51
N LEU A 200 -23.16 17.99 -7.44
CA LEU A 200 -24.03 17.69 -8.56
C LEU A 200 -24.92 18.89 -8.91
N ALA A 201 -25.40 19.64 -7.92
CA ALA A 201 -26.18 20.85 -8.11
C ALA A 201 -25.37 21.91 -8.87
N SER A 202 -24.14 22.20 -8.44
CA SER A 202 -23.24 23.16 -9.10
C SER A 202 -22.92 22.74 -10.53
N MET A 203 -22.62 21.45 -10.75
CA MET A 203 -22.42 20.93 -12.11
C MET A 203 -23.67 21.11 -12.98
N THR A 204 -24.86 20.83 -12.45
CA THR A 204 -26.11 20.99 -13.20
C THR A 204 -26.46 22.45 -13.47
N GLN A 205 -26.17 23.37 -12.55
CA GLN A 205 -26.33 24.81 -12.77
C GLN A 205 -25.45 25.30 -13.92
N ASN A 206 -24.22 24.77 -14.04
CA ASN A 206 -23.32 25.12 -15.14
C ASN A 206 -23.73 24.49 -16.48
N LEU A 207 -24.35 23.30 -16.46
CA LEU A 207 -24.78 22.57 -17.66
C LEU A 207 -26.16 23.00 -18.19
N GLU A 208 -27.07 23.40 -17.31
CA GLU A 208 -28.42 23.82 -17.64
C GLU A 208 -28.51 24.87 -18.77
N PRO A 209 -27.70 25.97 -18.77
CA PRO A 209 -27.75 26.93 -19.87
C PRO A 209 -27.32 26.32 -21.22
N LEU A 210 -26.33 25.40 -21.23
CA LEU A 210 -25.86 24.75 -22.45
C LEU A 210 -26.91 23.76 -23.01
N LEU A 211 -27.59 23.03 -22.13
CA LEU A 211 -28.63 22.08 -22.53
C LEU A 211 -29.89 22.79 -23.04
N LYS A 212 -30.24 23.94 -22.45
CA LYS A 212 -31.38 24.76 -22.90
C LYS A 212 -31.18 25.35 -24.29
N MET A 213 -29.95 25.70 -24.66
CA MET A 213 -29.65 26.13 -26.04
C MET A 213 -29.93 25.03 -27.07
N GLN A 214 -29.83 23.75 -26.68
CA GLN A 214 -30.02 22.59 -27.54
C GLN A 214 -31.44 21.98 -27.43
N GLY A 215 -32.29 22.45 -26.50
CA GLY A 215 -33.62 21.90 -26.23
C GLY A 215 -33.62 20.51 -25.56
N TRP A 216 -32.55 20.15 -24.85
CA TRP A 216 -32.35 18.80 -24.29
C TRP A 216 -32.59 18.73 -22.76
N ASP A 217 -33.75 19.17 -22.29
CA ASP A 217 -34.06 19.19 -20.85
C ASP A 217 -34.05 17.77 -20.21
N TRP A 218 -34.34 16.74 -21.01
CA TRP A 218 -34.30 15.33 -20.59
C TRP A 218 -32.88 14.80 -20.30
N MET A 219 -31.82 15.46 -20.79
CA MET A 219 -30.44 15.03 -20.53
C MET A 219 -30.00 15.34 -19.09
N LEU A 220 -30.57 16.34 -18.43
CA LEU A 220 -30.16 16.74 -17.09
C LEU A 220 -30.32 15.60 -16.05
N PRO A 221 -31.48 14.92 -15.93
CA PRO A 221 -31.61 13.76 -15.04
C PRO A 221 -30.74 12.58 -15.49
N LEU A 222 -30.53 12.38 -16.79
CA LEU A 222 -29.67 11.32 -17.31
C LEU A 222 -28.22 11.52 -16.89
N VAL A 223 -27.69 12.75 -17.01
CA VAL A 223 -26.32 13.09 -16.58
C VAL A 223 -26.16 12.85 -15.07
N LYS A 224 -27.15 13.26 -14.26
CA LYS A 224 -27.15 12.98 -12.81
C LYS A 224 -27.07 11.48 -12.50
N LEU A 225 -27.86 10.67 -13.21
CA LEU A 225 -27.86 9.23 -13.05
C LEU A 225 -26.51 8.61 -13.49
N VAL A 226 -25.98 9.03 -14.64
CA VAL A 226 -24.69 8.54 -15.17
C VAL A 226 -23.56 8.84 -14.21
N ILE A 227 -23.54 10.02 -13.58
CA ILE A 227 -22.51 10.36 -12.58
C ILE A 227 -22.62 9.45 -11.35
N ARG A 228 -23.84 9.24 -10.82
CA ARG A 228 -24.07 8.36 -9.65
C ARG A 228 -23.65 6.92 -9.93
N VAL A 229 -24.05 6.37 -11.08
CA VAL A 229 -23.65 5.03 -11.53
C VAL A 229 -22.15 4.98 -11.80
N GLY A 230 -21.56 6.02 -12.40
CA GLY A 230 -20.12 6.11 -12.62
C GLY A 230 -19.34 6.09 -11.32
N LEU A 231 -19.78 6.84 -10.30
CA LEU A 231 -19.17 6.84 -8.98
C LEU A 231 -19.29 5.49 -8.27
N SER A 232 -20.42 4.78 -8.41
CA SER A 232 -20.56 3.45 -7.79
C SER A 232 -19.69 2.40 -8.47
N VAL A 233 -19.58 2.44 -9.81
CA VAL A 233 -18.68 1.56 -10.56
C VAL A 233 -17.22 1.84 -10.22
N LEU A 234 -16.81 3.12 -10.15
CA LEU A 234 -15.46 3.49 -9.72
C LEU A 234 -15.18 3.04 -8.28
N GLY A 235 -16.14 3.22 -7.36
CA GLY A 235 -16.03 2.74 -5.98
C GLY A 235 -15.89 1.22 -5.87
N SER A 236 -16.69 0.47 -6.65
CA SER A 236 -16.59 -0.99 -6.76
C SER A 236 -15.23 -1.44 -7.29
N MET A 237 -14.75 -0.81 -8.36
CA MET A 237 -13.46 -1.10 -8.98
C MET A 237 -12.30 -0.83 -8.00
N LEU A 238 -12.30 0.33 -7.34
CA LEU A 238 -11.30 0.68 -6.34
C LEU A 238 -11.34 -0.27 -5.13
N GLY A 239 -12.53 -0.62 -4.65
CA GLY A 239 -12.70 -1.58 -3.56
C GLY A 239 -12.17 -2.97 -3.91
N ALA A 240 -12.44 -3.46 -5.12
CA ALA A 240 -11.88 -4.72 -5.62
C ALA A 240 -10.34 -4.68 -5.69
N PHE A 241 -9.76 -3.61 -6.23
CA PHE A 241 -8.30 -3.45 -6.32
C PHE A 241 -7.63 -3.38 -4.94
N LEU A 242 -8.33 -2.84 -3.93
CA LEU A 242 -7.83 -2.71 -2.57
C LEU A 242 -8.08 -3.94 -1.69
N THR A 243 -8.90 -4.90 -2.13
CA THR A 243 -9.27 -6.08 -1.32
C THR A 243 -8.05 -6.93 -0.97
N PHE A 244 -7.32 -7.43 -1.98
CA PHE A 244 -6.14 -8.28 -1.75
C PHE A 244 -4.99 -7.55 -1.05
N PRO A 245 -4.63 -6.32 -1.45
CA PRO A 245 -3.69 -5.51 -0.68
C PRO A 245 -4.14 -5.29 0.77
N GLY A 246 -5.45 -5.09 1.00
CA GLY A 246 -6.03 -4.91 2.32
C GLY A 246 -5.93 -6.17 3.20
N LEU A 247 -6.25 -7.34 2.65
CA LEU A 247 -6.09 -8.62 3.35
C LEU A 247 -4.62 -8.89 3.68
N ARG A 248 -3.71 -8.65 2.73
CA ARG A 248 -2.28 -8.78 2.97
C ARG A 248 -1.78 -7.79 4.02
N LEU A 249 -2.27 -6.55 4.00
CA LEU A 249 -1.95 -5.54 5.01
C LEU A 249 -2.45 -5.95 6.41
N ALA A 250 -3.63 -6.56 6.51
CA ALA A 250 -4.16 -7.06 7.78
C ALA A 250 -3.29 -8.21 8.33
N GLN A 251 -2.82 -9.12 7.47
CA GLN A 251 -1.89 -10.18 7.85
C GLN A 251 -0.56 -9.61 8.34
N THR A 252 0.06 -8.71 7.57
CA THR A 252 1.34 -8.09 7.96
C THR A 252 1.22 -7.24 9.21
N HIS A 253 0.07 -6.60 9.43
CA HIS A 253 -0.22 -5.86 10.65
C HIS A 253 -0.25 -6.78 11.87
N ARG A 254 -0.93 -7.93 11.78
CA ARG A 254 -0.95 -8.94 12.85
C ARG A 254 0.47 -9.45 13.15
N ASP A 255 1.25 -9.72 12.12
CA ASP A 255 2.64 -10.17 12.27
C ASP A 255 3.53 -9.06 12.88
N ALA A 256 3.29 -7.78 12.55
CA ALA A 256 4.01 -6.66 13.14
C ALA A 256 3.69 -6.49 14.63
N LEU A 257 2.45 -6.77 15.05
CA LEU A 257 2.03 -6.72 16.45
C LEU A 257 2.70 -7.81 17.29
N THR A 258 2.74 -9.05 16.79
CA THR A 258 3.40 -10.17 17.49
C THR A 258 4.90 -9.94 17.62
N MET A 259 5.53 -9.36 16.59
CA MET A 259 6.94 -8.96 16.64
C MET A 259 7.24 -7.78 17.58
N SER A 260 6.22 -7.02 17.97
CA SER A 260 6.35 -5.80 18.77
C SER A 260 5.76 -5.96 20.18
N GLU A 261 5.58 -7.20 20.66
CA GLU A 261 4.98 -7.51 21.97
C GLU A 261 5.68 -6.80 23.14
N ASP A 262 6.99 -6.59 23.04
CA ASP A 262 7.78 -5.91 24.09
C ASP A 262 7.68 -4.37 24.06
N ARG A 263 6.95 -3.77 23.10
CA ARG A 263 6.94 -2.31 22.87
C ARG A 263 5.52 -1.74 22.83
N PRO A 264 4.93 -1.39 23.99
CA PRO A 264 3.52 -0.98 24.07
C PRO A 264 3.22 0.30 23.28
N MET A 265 4.15 1.26 23.25
CA MET A 265 3.98 2.51 22.48
C MET A 265 3.91 2.25 20.98
N LEU A 266 4.70 1.29 20.46
CA LEU A 266 4.67 0.89 19.05
C LEU A 266 3.39 0.13 18.71
N GLN A 267 2.92 -0.75 19.60
CA GLN A 267 1.63 -1.43 19.43
C GLN A 267 0.47 -0.44 19.37
N PHE A 268 0.47 0.57 20.24
CA PHE A 268 -0.54 1.63 20.19
C PHE A 268 -0.53 2.36 18.84
N LEU A 269 0.64 2.82 18.38
CA LEU A 269 0.82 3.45 17.06
C LEU A 269 0.36 2.55 15.91
N LEU A 270 0.68 1.26 15.97
CA LEU A 270 0.25 0.24 15.00
C LEU A 270 -1.28 0.14 14.95
N HIS A 271 -1.94 0.01 16.10
CA HIS A 271 -3.40 -0.05 16.19
C HIS A 271 -4.06 1.24 15.69
N THR A 272 -3.54 2.40 16.09
CA THR A 272 -4.05 3.69 15.60
C THR A 272 -3.89 3.82 14.07
N SER A 273 -2.77 3.35 13.52
CA SER A 273 -2.55 3.34 12.06
C SER A 273 -3.50 2.40 11.33
N PHE A 274 -3.81 1.24 11.90
CA PHE A 274 -4.76 0.27 11.32
C PHE A 274 -6.20 0.78 11.36
N LEU A 275 -6.60 1.43 12.46
CA LEU A 275 -7.92 2.03 12.65
C LEU A 275 -8.10 3.38 11.94
N SER A 276 -7.03 3.95 11.36
CA SER A 276 -7.07 5.25 10.68
C SER A 276 -8.21 5.44 9.67
N PRO A 277 -8.59 4.45 8.83
CA PRO A 277 -9.70 4.62 7.89
C PRO A 277 -11.05 4.79 8.60
N LEU A 278 -11.23 4.19 9.78
CA LEU A 278 -12.45 4.33 10.58
C LEU A 278 -12.53 5.72 11.19
N PHE A 279 -11.42 6.27 11.68
CA PHE A 279 -11.38 7.67 12.14
C PHE A 279 -11.76 8.65 11.03
N ILE A 280 -11.30 8.40 9.79
CA ILE A 280 -11.73 9.20 8.63
C ILE A 280 -13.23 9.01 8.39
N LEU A 281 -13.75 7.79 8.35
CA LEU A 281 -15.19 7.56 8.17
C LEU A 281 -16.03 8.29 9.23
N TRP A 282 -15.63 8.22 10.49
CA TRP A 282 -16.32 8.88 11.61
C TRP A 282 -16.31 10.40 11.49
N LEU A 283 -15.19 11.00 11.07
CA LEU A 283 -15.09 12.44 10.87
C LEU A 283 -16.07 12.97 9.81
N TRP A 284 -16.43 12.17 8.82
CA TRP A 284 -17.39 12.51 7.75
C TRP A 284 -18.83 12.07 8.04
N ALA A 285 -19.06 11.32 9.12
CA ALA A 285 -20.40 11.02 9.62
C ALA A 285 -20.87 12.14 10.56
N LYS A 286 -21.84 12.95 10.12
CA LYS A 286 -22.44 14.05 10.92
C LYS A 286 -22.82 13.64 12.35
N PRO A 287 -23.54 12.51 12.58
CA PRO A 287 -23.97 12.16 13.92
C PRO A 287 -22.82 11.81 14.86
N ILE A 288 -21.69 11.34 14.33
CA ILE A 288 -20.54 10.92 15.12
C ILE A 288 -19.60 12.08 15.36
N ALA A 289 -19.30 12.89 14.34
CA ALA A 289 -18.34 13.97 14.49
C ALA A 289 -19.01 15.28 14.87
N ARG A 290 -19.91 15.81 14.01
CA ARG A 290 -20.56 17.10 14.28
C ARG A 290 -21.46 17.03 15.49
N ASN A 291 -22.41 16.09 15.56
CA ASN A 291 -23.37 16.08 16.67
C ASN A 291 -22.72 15.76 18.02
N PHE A 292 -21.66 14.95 18.06
CA PHE A 292 -20.92 14.68 19.30
C PHE A 292 -20.06 15.87 19.75
N LEU A 293 -19.34 16.52 18.82
CA LEU A 293 -18.46 17.65 19.14
C LEU A 293 -19.22 18.98 19.34
N TYR A 294 -20.36 19.17 18.67
CA TYR A 294 -21.24 20.34 18.83
C TYR A 294 -22.24 20.20 19.98
N ARG A 295 -22.62 18.96 20.35
CA ARG A 295 -23.72 18.71 21.29
C ARG A 295 -23.35 17.58 22.26
N ALA A 296 -22.16 17.64 22.84
CA ALA A 296 -21.79 16.76 23.94
C ALA A 296 -22.81 16.95 25.09
N PRO A 297 -23.55 15.92 25.51
CA PRO A 297 -24.56 16.03 26.57
C PRO A 297 -23.89 16.00 27.96
N LEU A 298 -22.81 16.76 28.13
CA LEU A 298 -22.15 16.96 29.41
C LEU A 298 -22.76 18.19 30.09
N GLY A 299 -23.96 17.99 30.65
CA GLY A 299 -24.56 18.90 31.61
C GLY A 299 -25.14 20.20 31.05
N GLY A 300 -26.42 20.18 30.68
CA GLY A 300 -27.35 21.33 30.74
C GLY A 300 -27.14 22.53 29.79
N THR A 301 -25.93 22.79 29.30
CA THR A 301 -25.64 23.94 28.42
C THR A 301 -24.85 23.47 27.20
N PRO A 302 -25.34 23.73 25.97
CA PRO A 302 -24.60 23.40 24.76
C PRO A 302 -23.37 24.31 24.63
N PHE A 303 -22.19 23.81 24.98
CA PHE A 303 -20.94 24.49 24.69
C PHE A 303 -20.58 24.28 23.21
N PHE A 304 -20.55 25.37 22.42
CA PHE A 304 -20.05 25.34 21.05
C PHE A 304 -18.51 25.28 21.08
N LEU A 305 -17.94 24.07 20.99
CA LEU A 305 -16.51 23.87 21.17
C LEU A 305 -15.67 24.33 19.96
N LEU A 306 -16.24 24.32 18.75
CA LEU A 306 -15.60 24.70 17.48
C LEU A 306 -16.61 25.39 16.54
N SER A 307 -16.15 26.35 15.73
CA SER A 307 -16.92 26.88 14.60
C SER A 307 -16.88 25.93 13.39
N ASP A 308 -17.83 26.07 12.45
CA ASP A 308 -17.91 25.18 11.27
C ASP A 308 -16.61 25.16 10.47
N SER A 309 -16.01 26.34 10.26
CA SER A 309 -14.74 26.49 9.56
C SER A 309 -13.56 25.88 10.32
N ALA A 310 -13.55 25.97 11.65
CA ALA A 310 -12.50 25.39 12.49
C ALA A 310 -12.57 23.87 12.48
N PHE A 311 -13.78 23.30 12.47
CA PHE A 311 -13.99 21.87 12.37
C PHE A 311 -13.60 21.31 10.99
N ASP A 312 -13.94 21.99 9.90
CA ASP A 312 -13.49 21.58 8.57
C ASP A 312 -11.96 21.65 8.41
N SER A 313 -11.32 22.66 9.02
CA SER A 313 -9.86 22.74 9.08
C SER A 313 -9.26 21.60 9.92
N LEU A 314 -9.87 21.28 11.07
CA LEU A 314 -9.44 20.19 11.95
C LEU A 314 -9.47 18.84 11.22
N ARG A 315 -10.54 18.56 10.46
CA ARG A 315 -10.66 17.33 9.65
C ARG A 315 -9.47 17.15 8.70
N LEU A 316 -9.08 18.21 8.00
CA LEU A 316 -7.96 18.18 7.08
C LEU A 316 -6.63 17.94 7.81
N TRP A 317 -6.41 18.61 8.94
CA TRP A 317 -5.22 18.39 9.76
C TRP A 317 -5.15 16.99 10.35
N VAL A 318 -6.28 16.41 10.78
CA VAL A 318 -6.33 15.02 11.22
C VAL A 318 -5.97 14.07 10.08
N LEU A 319 -6.44 14.32 8.86
CA LEU A 319 -6.06 13.51 7.70
C LEU A 319 -4.55 13.56 7.43
N VAL A 320 -3.94 14.76 7.50
CA VAL A 320 -2.48 14.91 7.38
C VAL A 320 -1.76 14.14 8.49
N ALA A 321 -2.21 14.26 9.75
CA ALA A 321 -1.63 13.55 10.89
C ALA A 321 -1.73 12.02 10.74
N LEU A 322 -2.86 11.49 10.28
CA LEU A 322 -3.04 10.06 10.01
C LEU A 322 -2.16 9.57 8.85
N CYS A 323 -1.95 10.38 7.82
CA CYS A 323 -1.01 10.07 6.75
C CYS A 323 0.44 10.02 7.25
N LEU A 324 0.85 10.99 8.08
CA LEU A 324 2.18 10.99 8.71
C LEU A 324 2.36 9.79 9.63
N LEU A 325 1.34 9.42 10.40
CA LEU A 325 1.33 8.22 11.22
C LEU A 325 1.56 6.96 10.37
N ARG A 326 0.85 6.82 9.25
CA ARG A 326 1.05 5.68 8.32
C ARG A 326 2.47 5.62 7.78
N LEU A 327 3.06 6.77 7.45
CA LEU A 327 4.46 6.84 7.01
C LEU A 327 5.44 6.47 8.13
N ALA A 328 5.16 6.87 9.38
CA ALA A 328 6.01 6.53 10.52
C ALA A 328 6.02 5.01 10.80
N VAL A 329 4.87 4.35 10.64
CA VAL A 329 4.70 2.91 10.95
C VAL A 329 5.01 2.01 9.74
N ILE A 330 5.39 2.56 8.58
CA ILE A 330 5.68 1.77 7.36
C ILE A 330 6.86 0.82 7.55
N ARG A 331 7.88 1.22 8.33
CA ARG A 331 9.08 0.42 8.58
C ARG A 331 8.80 -0.85 9.40
N PRO A 332 8.10 -0.79 10.55
CA PRO A 332 7.64 -1.98 11.27
C PRO A 332 6.84 -2.95 10.39
N HIS A 333 5.89 -2.44 9.58
CA HIS A 333 5.09 -3.29 8.69
C HIS A 333 5.95 -3.98 7.63
N LEU A 334 6.94 -3.27 7.08
CA LEU A 334 7.85 -3.83 6.10
C LEU A 334 8.79 -4.87 6.72
N GLN A 335 9.26 -4.65 7.95
CA GLN A 335 10.07 -5.64 8.68
C GLN A 335 9.27 -6.92 8.94
N ALA A 336 8.01 -6.80 9.34
CA ALA A 336 7.10 -7.95 9.50
C ALA A 336 6.90 -8.69 8.17
N TYR A 337 6.70 -7.94 7.07
CA TYR A 337 6.60 -8.53 5.73
C TYR A 337 7.87 -9.31 5.32
N LEU A 338 9.06 -8.78 5.62
CA LEU A 338 10.32 -9.50 5.36
C LEU A 338 10.46 -10.76 6.23
N CYS A 339 9.93 -10.74 7.45
CA CYS A 339 9.95 -11.88 8.37
C CYS A 339 8.95 -12.98 8.00
N LEU A 340 7.93 -12.69 7.19
CA LEU A 340 7.00 -13.70 6.66
C LEU A 340 7.73 -14.82 5.90
N ALA A 341 8.80 -14.48 5.18
CA ALA A 341 9.63 -15.47 4.48
C ALA A 341 10.29 -16.44 5.47
N LYS A 342 10.75 -15.97 6.63
CA LYS A 342 11.31 -16.81 7.69
C LYS A 342 10.22 -17.67 8.34
N ALA A 343 9.08 -17.09 8.67
CA ALA A 343 7.98 -17.83 9.28
C ALA A 343 7.51 -19.01 8.40
N ARG A 344 7.48 -18.83 7.06
CA ARG A 344 7.17 -19.91 6.12
C ARG A 344 8.24 -21.01 6.09
N VAL A 345 9.52 -20.64 6.16
CA VAL A 345 10.63 -21.62 6.25
C VAL A 345 10.56 -22.39 7.57
N GLU A 346 10.23 -21.72 8.68
CA GLU A 346 10.02 -22.36 9.99
C GLU A 346 8.77 -23.24 10.03
N GLN A 347 7.70 -22.89 9.32
CA GLN A 347 6.51 -23.73 9.21
C GLN A 347 6.79 -25.02 8.44
N LEU A 348 7.53 -24.93 7.32
CA LEU A 348 8.02 -26.10 6.58
C LEU A 348 8.95 -26.99 7.42
N ARG A 349 9.66 -26.40 8.40
CA ARG A 349 10.48 -27.12 9.37
C ARG A 349 9.65 -28.02 10.30
N ARG A 350 8.41 -27.61 10.60
CA ARG A 350 7.50 -28.35 11.51
C ARG A 350 6.81 -29.54 10.84
N GLU A 351 6.85 -29.63 9.51
CA GLU A 351 6.35 -30.77 8.76
C GLU A 351 7.41 -31.89 8.73
N ALA A 352 7.06 -33.11 9.12
CA ALA A 352 7.99 -34.25 9.12
C ALA A 352 8.37 -34.69 7.69
N GLY A 353 9.68 -34.82 7.40
CA GLY A 353 10.20 -35.31 6.12
C GLY A 353 11.67 -34.96 5.87
N ARG A 354 12.30 -35.55 4.84
CA ARG A 354 13.62 -35.12 4.32
C ARG A 354 13.41 -34.27 3.07
N ILE A 355 14.10 -33.14 2.93
CA ILE A 355 14.10 -32.32 1.69
C ILE A 355 15.54 -32.21 1.20
N GLU A 356 15.73 -32.21 -0.11
CA GLU A 356 17.02 -31.93 -0.73
C GLU A 356 17.45 -30.48 -0.47
N ALA A 357 18.71 -30.26 -0.10
CA ALA A 357 19.25 -28.91 0.14
C ALA A 357 19.08 -27.98 -1.08
N CYS A 358 19.15 -28.52 -2.29
CA CYS A 358 18.91 -27.78 -3.54
C CYS A 358 17.46 -27.30 -3.65
N GLU A 359 16.48 -28.06 -3.16
CA GLU A 359 15.07 -27.64 -3.15
C GLU A 359 14.79 -26.58 -2.07
N ILE A 360 15.47 -26.65 -0.91
CA ILE A 360 15.43 -25.59 0.10
C ILE A 360 16.04 -24.31 -0.46
N GLN A 361 17.20 -24.39 -1.11
CA GLN A 361 17.87 -23.24 -1.71
C GLN A 361 17.08 -22.66 -2.89
N ARG A 362 16.48 -23.51 -3.74
CA ARG A 362 15.63 -23.08 -4.85
C ARG A 362 14.35 -22.44 -4.32
N ARG A 363 13.73 -22.95 -3.25
CA ARG A 363 12.53 -22.34 -2.64
C ARG A 363 12.85 -21.07 -1.88
N VAL A 364 13.96 -20.99 -1.15
CA VAL A 364 14.42 -19.74 -0.49
C VAL A 364 14.85 -18.70 -1.51
N ALA A 365 15.46 -19.09 -2.63
CA ALA A 365 15.76 -18.21 -3.76
C ALA A 365 14.48 -17.75 -4.48
N THR A 366 13.50 -18.64 -4.69
CA THR A 366 12.18 -18.29 -5.26
C THR A 366 11.34 -17.41 -4.32
N LEU A 367 11.51 -17.55 -3.00
CA LEU A 367 10.89 -16.68 -1.98
C LEU A 367 11.67 -15.37 -1.82
N GLY A 368 12.97 -15.37 -2.08
CA GLY A 368 13.85 -14.21 -2.08
C GLY A 368 13.81 -13.37 -3.36
N ALA A 369 13.38 -13.96 -4.48
CA ALA A 369 13.23 -13.33 -5.80
C ALA A 369 11.76 -13.29 -6.30
N TRP A 370 10.81 -13.79 -5.50
CA TRP A 370 9.34 -13.82 -5.71
C TRP A 370 8.84 -14.19 -7.12
N ALA A 371 8.38 -15.44 -7.30
CA ALA A 371 7.06 -15.77 -7.90
C ALA A 371 6.86 -17.28 -8.13
N GLN A 372 6.14 -17.95 -7.23
CA GLN A 372 5.10 -18.92 -7.58
C GLN A 372 4.13 -19.06 -6.40
N PRO A 373 2.83 -18.73 -6.55
CA PRO A 373 1.82 -19.15 -5.60
C PRO A 373 1.49 -20.60 -5.93
N SER A 374 2.11 -21.53 -5.22
CA SER A 374 1.60 -22.88 -5.11
C SER A 374 1.61 -23.23 -3.63
N HIS A 375 0.41 -23.39 -3.09
CA HIS A 375 0.10 -23.70 -1.69
C HIS A 375 0.10 -22.51 -0.72
N TYR A 376 -0.98 -21.74 -0.77
CA TYR A 376 -1.62 -21.32 0.49
C TYR A 376 -2.45 -22.49 1.04
N PRO A 377 -2.46 -22.74 2.36
CA PRO A 377 -3.49 -23.59 2.95
C PRO A 377 -4.85 -22.92 2.75
N GLN A 378 -5.81 -23.78 2.43
CA GLN A 378 -7.19 -23.48 2.07
C GLN A 378 -7.86 -22.60 3.13
N PHE A 379 -8.58 -21.58 2.66
CA PHE A 379 -9.91 -21.29 3.17
C PHE A 379 -10.92 -21.94 2.23
#